data_AF-A0A096FJH0-F1
#
_entry.id   AF-A0A096FJH0-F1
#
_cell.length_a   1.000
_cell.length_b   1.000
_cell.length_c   1.000
_cell.angle_alpha   90.00
_cell.angle_beta   90.00
_cell.angle_gamma   90.00
#
_symmetry.space_group_name_H-M   'P 1'
#
loop_
_entity.id
_entity.type
_entity.pdbx_description
1 polymer ?
#
loop_
_entity_poly.entity_id
_entity_poly.type
_entity_poly.pdbx_seq_one_letter_code
_entity_poly.pdbx_strand_id
1 'polypeptide(L)' 'MTKYRDLLIERYDTEIGCVVGCGLDRLHRDVSEGEITRAVAHYQANKDQINTLAIGDRRDLIHKLISGR' A
#
# COMPACT_ATOMS: atom_id res chain seq x y z
N MET A 1 9.09 -2.21 10.99
CA MET A 1 9.64 -3.13 9.97
C MET A 1 9.06 -2.74 8.62
N THR A 2 9.84 -2.82 7.54
CA THR A 2 9.46 -2.42 6.17
C THR A 2 9.19 -3.63 5.27
N LYS A 3 8.62 -4.70 5.84
CA LYS A 3 8.49 -6.02 5.18
C LYS A 3 7.76 -5.88 3.84
N TYR A 4 6.62 -5.19 3.83
CA TYR A 4 5.79 -5.06 2.64
C TYR A 4 6.29 -3.98 1.70
N ARG A 5 6.91 -2.91 2.22
CA ARG A 5 7.65 -1.96 1.39
C ARG A 5 8.70 -2.68 0.56
N ASP A 6 9.63 -3.38 1.19
CA ASP A 6 10.78 -3.97 0.50
C ASP A 6 10.31 -5.02 -0.51
N LEU A 7 9.35 -5.88 -0.11
CA LEU A 7 8.72 -6.86 -0.99
C LEU A 7 8.09 -6.23 -2.25
N LEU A 8 7.36 -5.13 -2.10
CA LEU A 8 6.66 -4.52 -3.22
C LEU A 8 7.56 -3.64 -4.11
N ILE A 9 8.68 -3.14 -3.57
CA ILE A 9 9.73 -2.52 -4.40
C ILE A 9 10.33 -3.57 -5.35
N GLU A 10 10.65 -4.75 -4.83
CA GLU A 10 11.23 -5.84 -5.64
C GLU A 10 10.25 -6.39 -6.70
N ARG A 11 8.96 -6.51 -6.36
CA ARG A 11 7.96 -7.10 -7.25
C ARG A 11 7.39 -6.12 -8.29
N TYR A 12 7.36 -4.82 -7.99
CA TYR A 12 6.69 -3.83 -8.84
C TYR A 12 7.60 -2.63 -9.12
N ASP A 13 7.61 -1.65 -8.21
CA ASP A 13 8.44 -0.46 -8.32
C ASP A 13 8.55 0.28 -6.97
N THR A 14 9.44 1.26 -6.92
CA THR A 14 9.68 2.10 -5.74
C THR A 14 8.43 2.83 -5.24
N GLU A 15 7.56 3.27 -6.14
CA GLU A 15 6.37 4.05 -5.80
C GLU A 15 5.34 3.18 -5.08
N ILE A 16 5.01 2.02 -5.64
CA ILE A 16 4.09 1.04 -5.03
C ILE A 16 4.63 0.59 -3.67
N GLY A 17 5.93 0.31 -3.56
CA GLY A 17 6.54 0.01 -2.26
C GLY A 17 6.40 1.16 -1.25
N CYS A 18 6.64 2.39 -1.68
CA CYS A 18 6.59 3.57 -0.81
C CYS A 18 5.18 3.97 -0.39
N VAL A 19 4.14 3.62 -1.17
CA VAL A 19 2.74 3.93 -0.87
C VAL A 19 2.04 2.71 -0.31
N VAL A 20 1.91 1.66 -1.10
CA VAL A 20 1.17 0.44 -0.76
C VAL A 20 1.90 -0.33 0.31
N GLY A 21 3.19 -0.61 0.11
CA GLY A 21 3.98 -1.38 1.08
C GLY A 21 4.06 -0.71 2.44
N CYS A 22 4.38 0.59 2.46
CA CYS A 22 4.35 1.38 3.70
C CYS A 22 2.96 1.42 4.36
N GLY A 23 1.87 1.49 3.59
CA GLY A 23 0.50 1.45 4.12
C GLY A 23 0.17 0.10 4.76
N LEU A 24 0.63 -0.99 4.16
CA LEU A 24 0.50 -2.35 4.71
C LEU A 24 1.34 -2.55 5.97
N ASP A 25 2.58 -2.04 6.01
CA ASP A 25 3.45 -2.14 7.18
C ASP A 25 2.86 -1.45 8.43
N ARG A 26 1.94 -0.49 8.26
CA ARG A 26 1.21 0.17 9.36
C ARG A 26 0.16 -0.72 10.04
N LEU A 27 -0.24 -1.83 9.43
CA LEU A 27 -1.22 -2.75 10.02
C LEU A 27 -0.66 -3.50 11.24
N HIS A 28 0.68 -3.54 11.40
CA HIS A 28 1.37 -4.25 12.49
C HIS A 28 0.93 -5.72 12.65
N ARG A 29 0.51 -6.36 11.57
CA ARG A 29 0.17 -7.78 11.46
C ARG A 29 0.61 -8.33 10.12
N ASP A 30 0.59 -9.65 10.00
CA ASP A 30 0.73 -10.26 8.70
C ASP A 30 -0.49 -9.97 7.81
N VAL A 31 -0.19 -9.58 6.59
CA VAL A 31 -1.10 -9.30 5.49
C VAL A 31 -1.04 -10.47 4.52
N SER A 32 -2.21 -11.00 4.17
CA SER A 32 -2.34 -12.11 3.22
C SER A 32 -2.03 -11.66 1.79
N GLU A 33 -1.65 -12.59 0.91
CA GLU A 33 -1.44 -12.31 -0.52
C GLU A 33 -2.70 -11.75 -1.20
N GLY A 34 -3.90 -12.17 -0.75
CA GLY A 34 -5.16 -11.59 -1.25
C GLY A 34 -5.35 -10.12 -0.87
N GLU A 35 -4.98 -9.73 0.36
CA GLU A 35 -5.00 -8.33 0.80
C GLU A 35 -3.93 -7.49 0.10
N ILE A 36 -2.73 -8.04 -0.10
CA ILE A 36 -1.67 -7.40 -0.89
C ILE A 36 -2.17 -7.14 -2.30
N THR A 37 -2.71 -8.17 -2.96
CA THR A 37 -3.23 -8.06 -4.33
C THR A 37 -4.34 -7.02 -4.42
N ARG A 38 -5.27 -7.01 -3.45
CA ARG A 38 -6.34 -6.00 -3.38
C ARG A 38 -5.79 -4.58 -3.19
N ALA A 39 -4.79 -4.39 -2.33
CA ALA A 39 -4.19 -3.10 -2.08
C ALA A 39 -3.46 -2.54 -3.32
N VAL A 40 -2.67 -3.39 -4.00
CA VAL A 40 -1.97 -3.03 -5.24
C VAL A 40 -2.98 -2.69 -6.35
N ALA A 41 -3.99 -3.55 -6.55
CA ALA A 41 -5.02 -3.33 -7.56
C ALA A 41 -5.78 -2.02 -7.31
N HIS A 42 -6.13 -1.72 -6.06
CA HIS A 42 -6.79 -0.46 -5.71
C HIS A 42 -5.90 0.75 -5.99
N TYR A 43 -4.61 0.69 -5.64
CA TYR A 43 -3.67 1.77 -5.93
C TYR A 43 -3.54 2.01 -7.44
N GLN A 44 -3.34 0.95 -8.22
CA GLN A 44 -3.18 1.06 -9.68
C GLN A 44 -4.44 1.62 -10.35
N ALA A 45 -5.64 1.14 -9.95
CA ALA A 45 -6.90 1.60 -10.52
C ALA A 45 -7.23 3.07 -10.23
N ASN A 46 -6.66 3.64 -9.15
CA ASN A 46 -6.93 5.01 -8.71
C ASN A 46 -5.66 5.85 -8.67
N LYS A 47 -4.61 5.43 -9.39
CA LYS A 47 -3.24 5.96 -9.23
C LYS A 47 -3.19 7.47 -9.36
N ASP A 48 -3.80 8.02 -10.41
CA ASP A 48 -3.80 9.45 -10.68
C ASP A 48 -4.46 10.25 -9.56
N GLN A 49 -5.62 9.77 -9.07
CA GLN A 49 -6.35 10.40 -7.98
C GLN A 49 -5.55 10.31 -6.66
N ILE A 50 -5.01 9.14 -6.33
CA ILE A 50 -4.22 8.94 -5.11
C ILE A 50 -2.95 9.80 -5.16
N ASN A 51 -2.33 9.94 -6.32
CA ASN A 51 -1.12 10.74 -6.51
C ASN A 51 -1.36 12.26 -6.37
N THR A 52 -2.61 12.73 -6.29
CA THR A 52 -2.92 14.12 -5.91
C THR A 52 -2.80 14.38 -4.40
N LEU A 53 -2.86 13.33 -3.57
CA LEU A 53 -2.84 13.44 -2.11
C LEU A 53 -1.41 13.59 -1.58
N ALA A 54 -1.25 14.05 -0.33
CA ALA A 54 0.05 14.02 0.33
C ALA A 54 0.47 12.56 0.60
N ILE A 55 1.78 12.27 0.60
CA ILE A 55 2.29 10.89 0.73
C ILE A 55 1.81 10.17 2.00
N GLY A 56 1.59 10.92 3.10
CA GLY A 56 1.00 10.39 4.33
C GLY A 56 -0.41 9.86 4.10
N ASP A 57 -1.27 10.67 3.47
CA ASP A 57 -2.66 10.34 3.17
C ASP A 57 -2.77 9.16 2.21
N ARG A 58 -1.87 9.05 1.22
CA ARG A 58 -1.81 7.89 0.31
C ARG A 58 -1.60 6.59 1.08
N ARG A 59 -0.66 6.60 2.02
CA ARG A 59 -0.35 5.44 2.88
C ARG A 59 -1.50 5.12 3.82
N ASP A 60 -2.12 6.14 4.40
CA ASP A 60 -3.28 5.98 5.28
C ASP A 60 -4.51 5.44 4.54
N LEU A 61 -4.71 5.82 3.28
CA LEU A 61 -5.77 5.27 2.44
C LEU A 61 -5.61 3.75 2.25
N ILE A 62 -4.40 3.28 1.98
CA ILE A 62 -4.11 1.84 1.87
C ILE A 62 -4.33 1.13 3.22
N HIS A 63 -3.86 1.73 4.32
CA HIS A 63 -4.08 1.20 5.66
C HIS A 63 -5.57 1.04 5.99
N LYS A 64 -6.39 2.07 5.72
CA LYS A 64 -7.84 2.06 5.93
C LYS A 64 -8.55 1.03 5.06
N LEU A 65 -8.18 0.94 3.78
CA LEU A 65 -8.73 -0.03 2.83
C LEU A 65 -8.64 -1.48 3.35
N ILE A 66 -7.51 -1.83 3.96
CA ILE A 66 -7.24 -3.19 4.42
C ILE A 66 -7.65 -3.43 5.87
N SER A 67 -7.55 -2.41 6.74
CA SER A 67 -8.03 -2.52 8.12
C SER A 67 -9.56 -2.52 8.24
N GLY A 68 -10.28 -2.00 7.24
CA GLY A 68 -11.74 -1.88 7.24
C GLY A 68 -12.25 -0.82 8.21
N ARG A 69 -11.42 0.18 8.56
CA ARG A 69 -11.72 1.26 9.51
C ARG A 69 -11.44 2.64 8.91
#